data_AF-A0A258CV93-F1
#
_entry.id   AF-A0A258CV93-F1
#
_cell.length_a   1.000
_cell.length_b   1.000
_cell.length_c   1.000
_cell.angle_alpha   90.00
_cell.angle_beta   90.00
_cell.angle_gamma   90.00
#
_symmetry.space_group_name_H-M   'P 1'
#
loop_
_entity.id
_entity.type
_entity.pdbx_description
1 polymer ?
#
loop_
_entity_poly.entity_id
_entity_poly.type
_entity_poly.pdbx_seq_one_letter_code
_entity_poly.pdbx_strand_id
1 'polypeptide(L)'
;MTARPTLSLGPLLYLWSGEEWRDFYLRIADEAPVDAVTIGEVVCSKRLHFMAPYVGEVVERLTRAGKEVRLGSLISVTLERESAATRGLAEGATLPVEANDLSAIALLAGRP
;
A
#
# COMPACT_ATOMS: atom_id res chain seq x y z
N MET A 1 -6.54 -5.49 30.31
CA MET A 1 -5.74 -6.18 29.27
C MET A 1 -4.83 -5.14 28.64
N THR A 2 -3.52 -5.29 28.82
CA THR A 2 -2.55 -4.51 28.04
C THR A 2 -2.55 -5.03 26.61
N ALA A 3 -2.76 -4.17 25.63
CA ALA A 3 -2.69 -4.57 24.23
C ALA A 3 -1.28 -5.08 23.91
N ARG A 4 -1.18 -6.22 23.21
CA ARG A 4 0.10 -6.71 22.67
C ARG A 4 0.63 -5.66 21.68
N PRO A 5 1.92 -5.27 21.75
CA PRO A 5 2.50 -4.37 20.76
C PRO A 5 2.47 -5.04 19.38
N THR A 6 2.12 -4.26 18.35
CA THR A 6 2.11 -4.71 16.95
C THR A 6 3.25 -4.06 16.17
N LEU A 7 3.69 -4.73 15.10
CA LEU A 7 4.71 -4.25 14.18
C LEU A 7 4.14 -4.14 12.77
N SER A 8 4.32 -2.96 12.16
CA SER A 8 3.88 -2.68 10.79
C SER A 8 5.07 -2.46 9.87
N LEU A 9 5.01 -3.02 8.67
CA LEU A 9 5.94 -2.73 7.59
C LEU A 9 5.32 -1.68 6.65
N GLY A 10 6.03 -0.58 6.43
CA GLY A 10 5.63 0.45 5.46
C GLY A 10 5.92 0.06 4.00
N PRO A 11 5.49 0.89 3.04
CA PRO A 11 5.70 0.62 1.62
C PRO A 11 7.17 0.75 1.22
N LEU A 12 7.56 0.04 0.17
CA LEU A 12 8.90 0.08 -0.41
C LEU A 12 9.15 1.44 -1.11
N LEU A 13 10.15 2.19 -0.64
CA LEU A 13 10.43 3.57 -1.10
C LEU A 13 11.43 3.66 -2.26
N TYR A 14 12.06 2.54 -2.62
CA TYR A 14 13.09 2.47 -3.65
C TYR A 14 12.50 2.04 -5.00
N LEU A 15 13.18 2.39 -6.10
CA LEU A 15 12.75 1.92 -7.42
C LEU A 15 13.34 0.53 -7.68
N TRP A 16 12.51 -0.49 -7.56
CA TRP A 16 12.84 -1.88 -7.89
C TRP A 16 12.11 -2.31 -9.17
N SER A 17 12.58 -3.38 -9.80
CA SER A 17 11.77 -4.04 -10.83
C SER A 17 10.48 -4.60 -10.21
N GLY A 18 9.47 -4.83 -11.05
CA GLY A 18 8.20 -5.38 -10.58
C GLY A 18 8.31 -6.76 -9.94
N GLU A 19 9.19 -7.61 -10.48
CA GLU A 19 9.44 -8.96 -9.95
C GLU A 19 10.13 -8.90 -8.59
N GLU A 20 11.15 -8.06 -8.43
CA GLU A 20 11.82 -7.85 -7.13
C GLU A 20 10.85 -7.30 -6.08
N TRP A 21 9.98 -6.35 -6.48
CA TRP A 21 8.94 -5.80 -5.61
C TRP A 21 7.95 -6.87 -5.17
N ARG A 22 7.49 -7.73 -6.10
CA ARG A 22 6.61 -8.87 -5.80
C ARG A 22 7.30 -9.83 -4.82
N ASP A 23 8.48 -10.33 -5.20
CA ASP A 23 9.19 -11.38 -4.46
C ASP A 23 9.56 -10.93 -3.05
N PHE A 24 9.84 -9.63 -2.87
CA PHE A 24 9.98 -9.03 -1.55
C PHE A 24 8.75 -9.28 -0.68
N TYR A 25 7.55 -8.89 -1.12
CA TYR A 25 6.35 -9.05 -0.32
C TYR A 25 5.92 -10.51 -0.17
N LEU A 26 6.21 -11.38 -1.15
CA LEU A 26 6.02 -12.82 -0.98
C LEU A 26 6.89 -13.35 0.17
N ARG A 27 8.16 -12.94 0.26
CA ARG A 27 9.03 -13.29 1.38
C ARG A 27 8.57 -12.68 2.70
N ILE A 28 8.07 -11.45 2.70
CA ILE A 28 7.47 -10.82 3.90
C ILE A 28 6.26 -11.62 4.41
N ALA A 29 5.43 -12.13 3.50
CA ALA A 29 4.31 -12.98 3.88
C ALA A 29 4.76 -14.25 4.62
N ASP A 30 5.94 -14.77 4.30
CA ASP A 30 6.36 -16.13 4.67
C ASP A 30 7.27 -16.14 5.88
N GLU A 31 8.12 -15.11 5.99
CA GLU A 31 9.26 -15.11 6.91
C GLU A 31 9.16 -13.99 7.96
N ALA A 32 8.48 -12.88 7.67
CA ALA A 32 8.57 -11.69 8.50
C ALA A 32 7.59 -11.69 9.69
N PRO A 33 8.06 -11.42 10.92
CA PRO A 33 7.21 -11.33 12.12
C PRO A 33 6.55 -9.94 12.24
N VAL A 34 5.86 -9.51 11.18
CA VAL A 34 5.05 -8.27 11.14
C VAL A 34 3.56 -8.62 11.19
N ASP A 35 2.76 -7.76 11.79
CA ASP A 35 1.30 -7.92 11.89
C ASP A 35 0.58 -7.24 10.71
N ALA A 36 1.09 -6.10 10.24
CA ALA A 36 0.51 -5.31 9.14
C ALA A 36 1.55 -4.91 8.08
N VAL A 37 1.09 -4.74 6.83
CA VAL A 37 1.90 -4.33 5.69
C VAL A 37 1.15 -3.31 4.84
N THR A 38 1.74 -2.12 4.66
CA THR A 38 1.27 -1.13 3.68
C THR A 38 2.00 -1.36 2.35
N ILE A 39 1.24 -1.54 1.27
CA ILE A 39 1.78 -1.74 -0.09
C ILE A 39 1.27 -0.67 -1.05
N GLY A 40 1.87 -0.56 -2.22
CA GLY A 40 1.51 0.40 -3.27
C GLY A 40 2.63 1.37 -3.59
N GLU A 41 2.38 2.27 -4.54
CA GLU A 41 3.33 3.31 -4.95
C GLU A 41 3.01 4.62 -4.25
N VAL A 42 3.86 5.01 -3.31
CA VAL A 42 3.67 6.23 -2.51
C VAL A 42 4.58 7.38 -2.96
N VAL A 43 5.67 7.12 -3.68
CA VAL A 43 6.71 8.11 -3.98
C VAL A 43 6.42 8.91 -5.24
N CYS A 44 6.19 8.23 -6.37
CA CYS A 44 6.00 8.88 -7.66
C CYS A 44 5.11 8.07 -8.58
N SER A 45 4.03 8.68 -9.08
CA SER A 45 3.05 8.07 -9.99
C SER A 45 3.67 7.39 -11.21
N LYS A 46 4.85 7.85 -11.66
CA LYS A 46 5.59 7.27 -12.78
C LYS A 46 6.07 5.84 -12.51
N ARG A 47 6.17 5.39 -11.25
CA ARG A 47 6.66 4.04 -10.90
C ARG A 47 5.56 3.00 -10.84
N LEU A 48 4.29 3.43 -10.82
CA LEU A 48 3.14 2.55 -10.62
C LEU A 48 3.10 1.38 -11.63
N HIS A 49 3.52 1.62 -12.87
CA HIS A 49 3.50 0.60 -13.91
C HIS A 49 4.43 -0.59 -13.65
N PHE A 50 5.45 -0.45 -12.80
CA PHE A 50 6.30 -1.58 -12.41
C PHE A 50 5.57 -2.54 -11.47
N MET A 51 4.75 -2.04 -10.55
CA MET A 51 4.09 -2.86 -9.53
C MET A 51 2.66 -3.27 -9.89
N ALA A 52 1.95 -2.47 -10.68
CA ALA A 52 0.52 -2.68 -10.98
C ALA A 52 0.16 -4.11 -11.42
N PRO A 53 0.96 -4.81 -12.25
CA PRO A 53 0.67 -6.20 -12.63
C PRO A 53 0.69 -7.19 -11.46
N TYR A 54 1.40 -6.88 -10.37
CA TYR A 54 1.68 -7.79 -9.26
C TYR A 54 0.87 -7.49 -7.99
N VAL A 55 0.20 -6.34 -7.91
CA VAL A 55 -0.51 -5.90 -6.69
C VAL A 55 -1.52 -6.95 -6.23
N GLY A 56 -2.32 -7.53 -7.13
CA GLY A 56 -3.34 -8.53 -6.78
C GLY A 56 -2.73 -9.77 -6.13
N GLU A 57 -1.66 -10.31 -6.73
CA GLU A 57 -0.93 -11.49 -6.22
C GLU A 57 -0.33 -11.20 -4.83
N VAL A 58 0.29 -10.03 -4.66
CA VAL A 58 0.90 -9.63 -3.39
C VAL A 58 -0.14 -9.47 -2.28
N VAL A 59 -1.27 -8.81 -2.57
CA VAL A 59 -2.38 -8.68 -1.63
C VAL A 59 -2.87 -10.06 -1.20
N GLU A 60 -3.16 -10.94 -2.15
CA GLU A 60 -3.67 -12.29 -1.85
C GLU A 60 -2.69 -13.06 -0.97
N ARG A 61 -1.39 -13.03 -1.30
CA ARG A 61 -0.37 -13.76 -0.55
C ARG A 61 -0.22 -13.26 0.89
N LEU A 62 -0.17 -11.94 1.08
CA LEU A 62 -0.06 -11.31 2.39
C LEU A 62 -1.30 -11.59 3.25
N THR A 63 -2.50 -11.47 2.67
CA THR A 63 -3.75 -11.79 3.35
C THR A 63 -3.81 -13.26 3.75
N ARG A 64 -3.43 -14.20 2.87
CA ARG A 64 -3.35 -15.64 3.19
C ARG A 64 -2.33 -15.94 4.31
N ALA A 65 -1.28 -15.15 4.43
CA ALA A 65 -0.32 -15.24 5.53
C ALA A 65 -0.83 -14.64 6.86
N GLY A 66 -2.06 -14.13 6.89
CA GLY A 66 -2.66 -13.53 8.07
C GLY A 66 -2.14 -12.12 8.37
N LYS A 67 -1.55 -11.42 7.39
CA LYS A 67 -1.14 -10.03 7.53
C LYS A 67 -2.33 -9.10 7.28
N GLU A 68 -2.44 -8.05 8.07
CA GLU A 68 -3.31 -6.92 7.73
C GLU A 68 -2.68 -6.16 6.56
N VAL A 69 -3.39 -6.04 5.43
CA VAL A 69 -2.88 -5.38 4.22
C VAL A 69 -3.54 -4.02 4.06
N ARG A 70 -2.74 -2.99 3.81
CA ARG A 70 -3.18 -1.60 3.56
C ARG A 70 -2.62 -1.10 2.25
N LEU A 71 -3.31 -0.14 1.64
CA LEU A 71 -2.86 0.53 0.42
C LEU A 71 -2.32 1.93 0.75
N GLY A 72 -1.14 2.28 0.27
CA GLY A 72 -0.59 3.63 0.41
C GLY A 72 -1.07 4.56 -0.71
N SER A 73 -1.53 5.75 -0.35
CA SER A 73 -1.73 6.83 -1.33
C SER A 73 -0.39 7.47 -1.75
N LEU A 74 -0.38 8.29 -2.80
CA LEU A 74 0.79 9.12 -3.11
C LEU A 74 1.12 10.09 -1.96
N ILE A 75 2.40 10.34 -1.73
CA ILE A 75 2.96 11.30 -0.76
C ILE A 75 2.92 12.73 -1.31
N SER A 76 2.87 12.90 -2.63
CA SER A 76 2.72 14.22 -3.25
C SER A 76 1.90 14.11 -4.52
N VAL A 77 0.82 14.90 -4.56
CA VAL A 77 -0.07 15.00 -5.71
C VAL A 77 0.17 16.35 -6.36
N THR A 78 0.71 16.33 -7.59
CA THR A 78 1.12 17.56 -8.30
C THR A 78 0.43 17.72 -9.66
N LEU A 79 -0.21 16.67 -10.15
CA LEU A 79 -0.76 16.60 -11.50
C LEU A 79 -2.21 16.11 -11.47
N GLU A 80 -3.03 16.56 -12.43
CA GLU A 80 -4.45 16.22 -12.47
C GLU A 80 -4.69 14.70 -12.51
N ARG A 81 -3.86 13.96 -13.26
CA ARG A 81 -3.94 12.49 -13.31
C ARG A 81 -3.66 11.83 -11.95
N GLU A 82 -2.84 12.45 -11.11
CA GLU A 82 -2.51 11.96 -9.77
C GLU A 82 -3.68 12.24 -8.83
N SER A 83 -4.29 13.42 -8.92
CA SER A 83 -5.53 13.74 -8.19
C SER A 83 -6.65 12.77 -8.54
N ALA A 84 -6.84 12.46 -9.83
CA ALA A 84 -7.82 11.48 -10.29
C ALA A 84 -7.53 10.07 -9.74
N ALA A 85 -6.25 9.65 -9.76
CA ALA A 85 -5.84 8.37 -9.20
C ALA A 85 -6.07 8.29 -7.68
N THR A 86 -5.75 9.34 -6.93
CA THR A 86 -5.99 9.40 -5.47
C THR A 86 -7.49 9.30 -5.16
N ARG A 87 -8.35 9.96 -5.96
CA ARG A 87 -9.80 9.85 -5.80
C ARG A 87 -10.31 8.45 -6.12
N GLY A 88 -9.84 7.85 -7.22
CA GLY A 88 -10.16 6.48 -7.59
C GLY A 88 -9.73 5.46 -6.53
N LEU A 89 -8.55 5.65 -5.92
CA LEU A 89 -8.08 4.84 -4.79
C LEU A 89 -9.04 4.99 -3.60
N ALA A 90 -9.38 6.21 -3.19
CA ALA A 90 -10.24 6.44 -2.04
C ALA A 90 -11.67 5.87 -2.24
N GLU A 91 -12.21 5.96 -3.46
CA GLU A 91 -13.55 5.47 -3.79
C GLU A 91 -13.61 3.96 -3.99
N GLY A 92 -12.58 3.36 -4.59
CA GLY A 92 -12.57 1.96 -5.01
C GLY A 92 -11.83 0.99 -4.08
N ALA A 93 -11.13 1.47 -3.07
CA ALA A 93 -10.38 0.61 -2.16
C ALA A 93 -11.30 -0.28 -1.32
N THR A 94 -11.01 -1.58 -1.34
CA THR A 94 -11.61 -2.59 -0.46
C THR A 94 -10.75 -2.88 0.77
N LEU A 95 -9.51 -2.39 0.78
CA LEU A 95 -8.55 -2.47 1.87
C LEU A 95 -8.42 -1.07 2.52
N PRO A 96 -8.01 -0.99 3.80
CA PRO A 96 -7.69 0.29 4.44
C PRO A 96 -6.65 1.07 3.64
N VAL A 97 -6.79 2.39 3.59
CA VAL A 97 -5.88 3.26 2.84
C VAL A 97 -5.08 4.15 3.79
N GLU A 98 -3.76 4.06 3.71
CA GLU A 98 -2.85 4.95 4.41
C GLU A 98 -2.73 6.28 3.64
N ALA A 99 -3.32 7.33 4.20
CA ALA A 99 -3.25 8.69 3.66
C ALA A 99 -1.85 9.28 3.84
N ASN A 100 -1.11 9.41 2.74
CA ASN A 100 0.26 9.91 2.71
C ASN A 100 0.37 11.39 2.26
N ASP A 101 -0.72 11.99 1.79
CA ASP A 101 -0.81 13.40 1.36
C ASP A 101 -2.13 14.02 1.86
N LEU A 102 -2.14 15.34 2.11
CA LEU A 102 -3.33 16.06 2.59
C LEU A 102 -4.54 15.93 1.64
N SER A 103 -4.29 15.80 0.33
CA SER A 103 -5.35 15.57 -0.67
C SER A 103 -6.09 14.25 -0.47
N ALA A 104 -5.47 13.24 0.14
CA ALA A 104 -6.11 11.97 0.44
C ALA A 104 -6.93 12.02 1.75
N ILE A 105 -6.51 12.82 2.74
CA ILE A 105 -7.15 12.88 4.07
C ILE A 105 -8.65 13.21 3.97
N ALA A 106 -9.00 14.26 3.23
CA ALA A 106 -10.40 14.66 3.09
C ALA A 106 -11.24 13.61 2.34
N LEU A 107 -10.64 12.90 1.39
CA LEU A 107 -11.30 11.86 0.60
C LEU A 107 -11.56 10.59 1.41
N LEU A 108 -10.69 10.31 2.38
CA LEU A 108 -10.75 9.13 3.25
C LEU A 108 -11.45 9.42 4.59
N ALA A 109 -11.95 10.63 4.81
CA ALA A 109 -12.59 11.02 6.05
C ALA A 109 -13.76 10.08 6.40
N GLY A 110 -13.76 9.58 7.65
CA GLY A 110 -14.78 8.65 8.13
C GLY A 110 -14.64 7.21 7.61
N ARG A 111 -13.54 6.89 6.93
CA ARG A 111 -13.19 5.53 6.49
C ARG A 111 -11.95 5.06 7.28
N PRO A 112 -11.93 3.78 7.72
CA PRO A 112 -10.76 3.19 8.36
C PRO A 112 -9.59 2.99 7.38
#